data_AF-A0A351JV07-F1
#
_entry.id   AF-A0A351JV07-F1
#
_cell.length_a   1.000
_cell.length_b   1.000
_cell.length_c   1.000
_cell.angle_alpha   90.00
_cell.angle_beta   90.00
_cell.angle_gamma   90.00
#
_symmetry.space_group_name_H-M   'P 1'
#
loop_
_entity.id
_entity.type
_entity.pdbx_description
1 polymer ?
#
loop_
_entity_poly.entity_id
_entity_poly.type
_entity_poly.pdbx_seq_one_letter_code
_entity_poly.pdbx_strand_id
1 'polypeptide(L)' 'MPPKTLAGVHFMNGDEAIAEGAIAAGCRFFAAYPITPQSEIAERLSWRL' A
#
# COMPACT_ATOMS: atom_id res chain seq x y z
N MET A 1 8.19 7.74 10.59
CA MET A 1 7.85 6.62 9.71
C MET A 1 6.78 5.79 10.40
N PRO A 2 5.61 5.57 9.77
CA PRO A 2 4.64 4.62 10.27
C PRO A 2 5.28 3.22 10.42
N PRO A 3 4.77 2.38 11.32
CA PRO A 3 5.28 1.02 11.50
C PRO A 3 5.17 0.22 10.18
N LYS A 4 6.10 -0.73 9.98
CA LYS A 4 6.15 -1.56 8.77
C LYS A 4 4.89 -2.42 8.56
N THR A 5 4.20 -2.75 9.64
CA THR A 5 2.98 -3.56 9.62
C THR A 5 1.89 -2.89 10.45
N LEU A 6 0.64 -3.01 10.00
CA LEU A 6 -0.54 -2.59 10.75
C LEU A 6 -1.08 -3.79 11.54
N ALA A 7 -1.37 -3.61 12.83
CA ALA A 7 -1.93 -4.64 13.70
C ALA A 7 -3.39 -4.31 14.06
N GLY A 8 -4.19 -5.33 14.35
CA GLY A 8 -5.61 -5.18 14.73
C GLY A 8 -6.58 -5.33 13.54
N VAL A 9 -7.84 -4.95 13.77
CA VAL A 9 -8.91 -5.00 12.76
C VAL A 9 -8.98 -3.67 12.04
N HIS A 10 -8.89 -3.71 10.70
CA HIS A 10 -8.94 -2.53 9.84
C HIS A 10 -10.07 -2.70 8.82
N PHE A 11 -10.82 -1.63 8.56
CA PHE A 11 -11.69 -1.54 7.39
C PHE A 11 -10.89 -0.87 6.27
N MET A 12 -10.63 -1.61 5.20
CA MET A 12 -9.64 -1.23 4.19
C MET A 12 -10.11 -1.66 2.80
N ASN A 13 -9.83 -0.84 1.77
CA ASN A 13 -9.99 -1.25 0.39
C ASN A 13 -8.96 -2.33 0.02
N GLY A 14 -9.26 -3.24 -0.92
CA GLY A 14 -8.30 -4.22 -1.43
C GLY A 14 -7.00 -3.59 -1.97
N ASP A 15 -7.07 -2.44 -2.62
CA ASP A 15 -5.91 -1.72 -3.15
C ASP A 15 -4.97 -1.20 -2.04
N GLU A 16 -5.56 -0.70 -0.96
CA GLU A 16 -4.80 -0.33 0.23
C GLU A 16 -4.21 -1.58 0.91
N ALA A 17 -4.97 -2.66 1.00
CA ALA A 17 -4.53 -3.90 1.64
C ALA A 17 -3.33 -4.53 0.94
N ILE A 18 -3.31 -4.54 -0.39
CA ILE A 18 -2.16 -5.07 -1.14
C ILE A 18 -0.93 -4.15 -1.02
N ALA A 19 -1.11 -2.83 -0.99
CA ALA A 19 -0.02 -1.88 -0.74
C ALA A 19 0.61 -2.10 0.65
N GLU A 20 -0.22 -2.23 1.69
CA GLU A 20 0.21 -2.53 3.05
C GLU A 20 0.91 -3.90 3.14
N GLY A 21 0.40 -4.90 2.45
CA GLY A 21 1.00 -6.23 2.33
C GLY A 21 2.39 -6.18 1.67
N ALA A 22 2.55 -5.38 0.61
CA ALA A 22 3.84 -5.20 -0.06
C ALA A 22 4.87 -4.55 0.88
N ILE A 23 4.48 -3.51 1.63
CA ILE A 23 5.36 -2.85 2.62
C ILE A 23 5.72 -3.83 3.74
N ALA A 24 4.75 -4.59 4.25
CA ALA A 24 4.95 -5.61 5.27
C ALA A 24 5.94 -6.69 4.81
N ALA A 25 5.88 -7.09 3.53
CA ALA A 25 6.80 -8.02 2.89
C ALA A 25 8.20 -7.43 2.63
N GLY A 26 8.41 -6.14 2.92
CA GLY A 26 9.70 -5.47 2.76
C GLY A 26 9.89 -4.79 1.41
N CYS A 27 8.84 -4.51 0.66
CA CYS A 27 8.90 -3.63 -0.51
C CYS A 27 9.40 -2.24 -0.10
N ARG A 28 10.34 -1.68 -0.88
CA ARG A 28 10.96 -0.36 -0.62
C ARG A 28 10.95 0.56 -1.82
N PHE A 29 10.44 0.09 -2.95
CA PHE A 29 10.36 0.85 -4.19
C PHE A 29 9.17 0.33 -4.99
N PHE A 30 8.40 1.25 -5.54
CA PHE A 30 7.25 0.95 -6.38
C PHE A 30 7.21 1.94 -7.53
N ALA A 31 6.90 1.44 -8.72
CA ALA A 31 6.66 2.25 -9.91
C ALA A 31 5.31 1.86 -10.49
N ALA A 32 4.52 2.86 -10.87
CA ALA A 32 3.20 2.66 -11.45
C ALA A 32 2.99 3.54 -12.68
N TYR A 33 2.04 3.09 -13.49
CA TYR A 33 1.42 3.88 -14.53
C TYR A 33 -0.07 4.05 -14.17
N PRO A 34 -0.68 5.22 -14.38
CA PRO A 34 -2.10 5.43 -14.04
C PRO A 34 -3.02 4.46 -14.81
N ILE A 35 -3.79 3.66 -14.08
CA ILE A 35 -4.80 2.74 -14.64
C ILE A 35 -5.89 2.45 -13.61
N THR A 36 -7.14 2.35 -14.06
CA THR A 36 -8.31 1.97 -13.25
C THR A 36 -8.44 0.45 -13.23
N PRO A 37 -8.73 -0.19 -12.08
CA PRO A 37 -9.12 0.36 -10.78
C PRO A 37 -7.99 0.50 -9.74
N GLN A 38 -6.73 0.46 -10.14
CA GLN A 38 -5.59 0.21 -9.24
C GLN A 38 -4.78 1.47 -8.87
N SER A 39 -5.34 2.65 -9.10
CA SER A 39 -4.62 3.93 -8.91
C SER A 39 -4.34 4.20 -7.43
N GLU A 40 -5.22 3.73 -6.56
CA GLU A 40 -5.20 3.86 -5.11
C GLU A 40 -4.03 3.08 -4.48
N ILE A 41 -3.53 2.02 -5.13
CA ILE A 41 -2.29 1.31 -4.71
C ILE A 41 -1.10 2.27 -4.78
N ALA A 42 -0.96 2.97 -5.91
CA ALA A 42 0.13 3.89 -6.15
C ALA A 42 0.05 5.10 -5.20
N GLU A 43 -1.15 5.63 -5.01
CA GLU A 43 -1.40 6.69 -4.03
C GLU A 43 -0.97 6.23 -2.64
N ARG A 44 -1.46 5.07 -2.16
CA ARG A 44 -1.14 4.54 -0.83
C ARG A 44 0.36 4.33 -0.64
N LEU A 45 1.05 3.77 -1.63
CA LEU A 45 2.50 3.55 -1.58
C LEU A 45 3.28 4.86 -1.60
N SER A 46 2.81 5.90 -2.29
CA SER A 46 3.46 7.23 -2.28
C SER A 46 3.47 7.91 -0.91
N TRP A 47 2.48 7.61 -0.07
CA TRP A 47 2.42 8.09 1.32
C TRP A 47 3.25 7.26 2.30
N ARG A 48 3.55 6.00 1.94
CA ARG A 48 4.07 4.99 2.88
C ARG A 48 5.52 4.61 2.65
N LEU A 49 6.05 4.78 1.44
CA LEU A 49 7.44 4.48 1.05
C LEU A 49 8.28 5.76 1.00
#